data_AF-A0A819E577-F1
#
_entry.id   AF-A0A819E577-F1
#
_cell.length_a   1.000
_cell.length_b   1.000
_cell.length_c   1.000
_cell.angle_alpha   90.00
_cell.angle_beta   90.00
_cell.angle_gamma   90.00
#
_symmetry.space_group_name_H-M   'P 1'
#
loop_
_entity.id
_entity.type
_entity.pdbx_description
1 polymer ?
#
loop_
_entity_poly.entity_id
_entity_poly.type
_entity_poly.pdbx_seq_one_letter_code
_entity_poly.pdbx_strand_id
1 'polypeptide(L)'
;MPSNHYLIEPLATIYTAVNRDIKRIILRVLEIPGLHSRILAQRFQLAKKEALQVLDKLKIPIKADRETLIKIARTCLHRKLSIENGDILTDIVVDDILAINEAGKPIDLNMVEIMEMQHRTEADSRLVRGIVLNHGAHHPSMPKAL
;
A
#
# COMPACT_ATOMS: atom_id res chain seq x y z
N MET A 1 -3.02 9.50 19.01
CA MET A 1 -3.39 10.14 17.74
C MET A 1 -3.39 9.06 16.66
N PRO A 2 -4.51 8.81 15.96
CA PRO A 2 -4.64 7.66 15.08
C PRO A 2 -4.13 8.01 13.68
N SER A 3 -2.81 8.02 13.49
CA SER A 3 -2.17 8.36 12.21
C SER A 3 -1.89 7.15 11.32
N ASN A 4 -2.44 5.97 11.62
CA ASN A 4 -2.15 4.75 10.85
C ASN A 4 -3.34 4.20 10.05
N HIS A 5 -4.46 4.92 9.97
CA HIS A 5 -5.69 4.40 9.35
C HIS A 5 -5.83 4.63 7.84
N TYR A 6 -5.04 5.51 7.23
CA TYR A 6 -5.27 5.94 5.84
C TYR A 6 -4.45 5.17 4.77
N LEU A 7 -3.44 4.39 5.17
CA LEU A 7 -2.54 3.74 4.20
C LEU A 7 -2.97 2.33 3.73
N ILE A 8 -4.03 1.73 4.31
CA ILE A 8 -4.43 0.32 4.04
C ILE A 8 -5.68 0.22 3.14
N GLU A 9 -6.25 1.32 2.65
CA GLU A 9 -7.53 1.31 1.92
C GLU A 9 -7.64 0.41 0.67
N PRO A 10 -6.62 0.20 -0.20
CA PRO A 10 -6.83 -0.55 -1.44
C PRO A 10 -6.88 -2.06 -1.17
N LEU A 11 -6.05 -2.55 -0.24
CA LEU A 11 -6.15 -3.91 0.29
C LEU A 11 -7.41 -4.09 1.13
N ALA A 12 -7.83 -3.07 1.89
CA ALA A 12 -9.06 -3.11 2.65
C ALA A 12 -10.30 -3.23 1.75
N THR A 13 -10.31 -2.62 0.56
CA THR A 13 -11.44 -2.76 -0.38
C THR A 13 -11.55 -4.18 -0.93
N ILE A 14 -10.44 -4.79 -1.35
CA ILE A 14 -10.44 -6.18 -1.83
C ILE A 14 -10.80 -7.13 -0.68
N TYR A 15 -10.20 -6.93 0.49
CA TYR A 15 -10.47 -7.73 1.68
C TYR A 15 -11.93 -7.65 2.12
N THR A 16 -12.52 -6.46 2.14
CA THR A 16 -13.94 -6.28 2.49
C THR A 16 -14.86 -6.86 1.43
N ALA A 17 -14.55 -6.74 0.14
CA ALA A 17 -15.31 -7.36 -0.95
C ALA A 17 -15.28 -8.89 -0.86
N VAL A 18 -14.08 -9.48 -0.73
CA VAL A 18 -13.92 -10.94 -0.58
C VAL A 18 -14.64 -11.44 0.67
N ASN A 19 -14.50 -10.77 1.81
CA ASN A 19 -15.21 -11.15 3.03
C ASN A 19 -16.74 -11.02 2.89
N ARG A 20 -17.22 -10.01 2.17
CA ARG A 20 -18.65 -9.86 1.87
C ARG A 20 -19.16 -11.04 1.04
N ASP A 21 -18.41 -11.46 0.02
CA ASP A 21 -18.79 -12.58 -0.83
C ASP A 21 -18.70 -13.92 -0.09
N ILE A 22 -17.65 -14.13 0.70
CA ILE A 22 -17.54 -15.31 1.60
C ILE A 22 -18.73 -15.35 2.55
N LYS A 23 -19.10 -14.23 3.17
CA LYS A 23 -20.27 -14.15 4.06
C LYS A 23 -21.56 -14.48 3.32
N ARG A 24 -21.74 -14.00 2.09
CA ARG A 24 -22.91 -14.32 1.24
C ARG A 24 -22.98 -15.82 0.94
N ILE A 25 -21.85 -16.45 0.62
CA ILE A 25 -21.77 -17.90 0.36
C ILE A 25 -22.10 -18.69 1.62
N ILE A 26 -21.53 -18.30 2.77
CA ILE A 26 -21.80 -18.95 4.06
C ILE A 26 -23.29 -18.94 4.39
N LEU A 27 -23.96 -17.79 4.23
CA LEU A 27 -25.39 -17.67 4.50
C LEU A 27 -26.21 -18.64 3.65
N ARG A 28 -25.92 -18.73 2.35
CA ARG A 28 -26.60 -19.68 1.43
C ARG A 28 -26.39 -21.14 1.83
N VAL A 29 -25.19 -21.49 2.27
CA VAL A 29 -24.86 -22.88 2.64
C VAL A 29 -25.47 -23.28 3.99
N LEU A 30 -25.68 -22.32 4.89
CA LEU A 30 -26.35 -22.57 6.18
C LEU A 30 -27.85 -22.84 6.06
N GLU A 31 -28.50 -22.46 4.95
CA GLU A 31 -29.91 -22.77 4.69
C GLU A 31 -30.15 -24.27 4.42
N ILE A 32 -29.08 -25.05 4.22
CA ILE A 32 -29.17 -26.51 4.00
C ILE A 32 -29.50 -27.21 5.34
N PRO A 33 -30.62 -27.94 5.43
CA PRO A 33 -31.04 -28.59 6.67
C PRO A 33 -30.01 -29.65 7.11
N GLY A 34 -29.70 -29.66 8.40
CA GLY A 34 -28.76 -30.61 9.01
C GLY A 34 -27.29 -30.18 9.00
N LEU A 35 -26.95 -29.02 8.42
CA LEU A 35 -25.58 -28.51 8.46
C LEU A 35 -25.31 -27.66 9.71
N HIS A 36 -24.37 -28.11 10.54
CA HIS A 36 -23.94 -27.35 11.71
C HIS A 36 -22.82 -26.35 11.37
N SER A 37 -22.92 -25.12 11.88
CA SER A 37 -21.97 -24.02 11.62
C SER A 37 -20.51 -24.35 11.94
N ARG A 38 -20.26 -25.21 12.94
CA ARG A 38 -18.92 -25.69 13.29
C ARG A 38 -18.25 -26.47 12.16
N ILE A 39 -19.01 -27.30 11.44
CA ILE A 39 -18.48 -28.10 10.32
C ILE A 39 -18.05 -27.13 9.21
N LEU A 40 -18.88 -26.13 8.90
CA LEU A 40 -18.58 -25.14 7.88
C LEU A 40 -17.30 -24.36 8.22
N ALA A 41 -17.16 -23.88 9.45
CA ALA A 41 -15.97 -23.18 9.91
C ALA A 41 -14.70 -24.04 9.78
N GLN A 42 -14.76 -25.32 10.17
CA GLN A 42 -13.64 -26.25 10.02
C GLN A 42 -13.25 -26.46 8.56
N ARG A 43 -14.23 -26.58 7.65
CA ARG A 43 -13.97 -26.78 6.22
C ARG A 43 -13.38 -25.54 5.55
N PHE A 44 -13.81 -24.34 5.92
CA PHE A 44 -13.18 -23.10 5.45
C PHE A 44 -11.73 -22.96 5.93
N GLN A 45 -11.43 -23.39 7.16
CA GLN A 45 -10.06 -23.39 7.67
C GLN A 45 -9.16 -24.35 6.85
N LEU A 46 -9.68 -25.52 6.48
CA LEU A 46 -8.99 -26.45 5.60
C LEU A 46 -8.81 -25.86 4.20
N ALA A 47 -9.86 -25.28 3.61
CA ALA A 47 -9.79 -24.63 2.30
C ALA A 47 -8.78 -23.48 2.28
N LYS A 48 -8.70 -22.67 3.34
CA LYS A 48 -7.68 -21.62 3.49
C LYS A 48 -6.27 -22.20 3.43
N LYS A 49 -6.01 -23.32 4.10
CA LYS A 49 -4.69 -23.97 4.10
C LYS A 49 -4.31 -24.44 2.70
N GLU A 50 -5.22 -25.06 1.97
CA GLU A 50 -5.00 -25.49 0.58
C GLU A 50 -4.82 -24.30 -0.37
N ALA A 51 -5.62 -23.24 -0.21
CA ALA A 51 -5.49 -22.02 -1.00
C ALA A 51 -4.10 -21.37 -0.84
N LEU A 52 -3.55 -21.34 0.38
CA LEU A 52 -2.18 -20.86 0.63
C LEU A 52 -1.13 -21.71 -0.09
N GLN A 53 -1.27 -23.05 -0.08
CA GLN A 53 -0.35 -23.93 -0.81
C GLN A 53 -0.41 -23.71 -2.33
N VAL A 54 -1.59 -23.43 -2.88
CA VAL A 54 -1.77 -23.10 -4.29
C VAL A 54 -1.13 -21.74 -4.60
N LEU A 55 -1.34 -20.73 -3.76
CA LEU A 55 -0.71 -19.42 -3.91
C LEU A 55 0.83 -19.51 -3.90
N ASP A 56 1.39 -20.36 -3.04
CA ASP A 56 2.83 -20.62 -3.01
C ASP A 56 3.38 -21.27 -4.28
N LYS A 57 2.56 -22.05 -5.00
CA LYS A 57 2.94 -22.64 -6.30
C LYS A 57 2.78 -21.65 -7.46
N LEU A 58 1.87 -20.69 -7.33
CA LEU A 58 1.58 -19.69 -8.36
C LEU A 58 2.47 -18.45 -8.28
N LYS A 59 3.11 -18.19 -7.13
CA LYS A 59 3.97 -17.01 -6.97
C LYS A 59 5.14 -17.06 -7.94
N ILE A 60 5.38 -15.94 -8.61
CA ILE A 60 6.50 -15.77 -9.52
C ILE A 60 7.62 -15.07 -8.73
N PRO A 61 8.82 -15.66 -8.61
CA PRO A 61 9.92 -15.01 -7.93
C PRO A 61 10.35 -13.77 -8.74
N ILE A 62 10.37 -12.62 -8.08
CA ILE A 62 10.75 -11.34 -8.68
C ILE A 62 12.08 -10.86 -8.11
N LYS A 63 12.91 -10.26 -8.97
CA LYS A 63 14.04 -9.44 -8.53
C LYS A 63 13.55 -8.03 -8.26
N ALA A 64 14.12 -7.37 -7.26
CA ALA A 64 13.79 -6.01 -6.88
C ALA A 64 14.44 -4.98 -7.84
N ASP A 65 14.16 -5.12 -9.13
CA ASP A 65 14.63 -4.20 -10.17
C ASP A 65 13.70 -2.99 -10.26
N ARG A 66 14.22 -1.80 -10.60
CA ARG A 66 13.44 -0.56 -10.69
C ARG A 66 12.20 -0.70 -11.57
N GLU A 67 12.31 -1.32 -12.75
CA GLU A 67 11.17 -1.53 -13.65
C GLU A 67 10.06 -2.39 -13.04
N THR A 68 10.44 -3.45 -12.32
CA THR A 68 9.48 -4.33 -11.65
C THR A 68 8.76 -3.58 -10.53
N LEU A 69 9.50 -2.77 -9.76
CA LEU A 69 8.93 -1.93 -8.70
C LEU A 69 7.98 -0.88 -9.25
N ILE A 70 8.30 -0.26 -10.40
CA ILE A 70 7.41 0.67 -11.10
C ILE A 70 6.10 -0.01 -11.48
N LYS A 71 6.14 -1.21 -12.07
CA LYS A 71 4.92 -1.95 -12.44
C LYS A 71 4.03 -2.24 -11.22
N ILE A 72 4.64 -2.61 -10.11
CA ILE A 72 3.93 -2.88 -8.85
C ILE A 72 3.32 -1.60 -8.29
N ALA A 73 4.12 -0.55 -8.13
CA ALA A 73 3.67 0.74 -7.59
C ALA A 73 2.56 1.36 -8.44
N ARG A 74 2.70 1.32 -9.78
CA ARG A 74 1.69 1.80 -10.73
C ARG A 74 0.35 1.08 -10.54
N THR A 75 0.38 -0.25 -10.44
CA THR A 75 -0.82 -1.06 -10.21
C THR A 75 -1.52 -0.69 -8.90
N CYS A 76 -0.76 -0.39 -7.84
CA CYS A 76 -1.31 0.03 -6.56
C CYS A 76 -1.90 1.45 -6.61
N LEU A 77 -1.20 2.40 -7.22
CA LEU A 77 -1.57 3.82 -7.24
C LEU A 77 -2.74 4.11 -8.19
N HIS A 78 -2.78 3.48 -9.38
CA HIS A 78 -3.88 3.62 -10.34
C HIS A 78 -5.24 3.17 -9.81
N ARG A 79 -5.26 2.32 -8.77
CA ARG A 79 -6.52 1.91 -8.14
C ARG A 79 -7.15 3.01 -7.27
N LYS A 80 -6.36 4.01 -6.86
CA LYS A 80 -6.80 5.09 -5.98
C LYS A 80 -6.84 6.45 -6.65
N LEU A 81 -5.95 6.67 -7.62
CA LEU A 81 -5.72 7.96 -8.25
C LEU A 81 -6.08 7.91 -9.73
N SER A 82 -6.22 9.09 -10.33
CA SER A 82 -6.24 9.20 -11.78
C SER A 82 -4.95 8.64 -12.38
N ILE A 83 -5.02 8.18 -13.62
CA ILE A 83 -3.87 7.58 -14.32
C ILE A 83 -2.70 8.58 -14.37
N GLU A 84 -3.00 9.85 -14.65
CA GLU A 84 -2.01 10.93 -14.74
C GLU A 84 -1.27 11.15 -13.41
N ASN A 85 -1.99 11.33 -12.30
CA ASN A 85 -1.36 11.56 -11.00
C ASN A 85 -0.68 10.30 -10.47
N GLY A 86 -1.25 9.13 -10.76
CA GLY A 86 -0.66 7.84 -10.40
C GLY A 86 0.68 7.61 -11.09
N ASP A 87 0.85 8.03 -12.34
CA ASP A 87 2.11 7.92 -13.07
C ASP A 87 3.20 8.81 -12.47
N ILE A 88 2.88 10.08 -12.18
CA ILE A 88 3.82 11.03 -11.54
C ILE A 88 4.30 10.49 -10.19
N LEU A 89 3.37 10.02 -9.35
CA LEU A 89 3.70 9.51 -8.02
C LEU A 89 4.41 8.15 -8.05
N THR A 90 4.21 7.34 -9.09
CA THR A 90 4.86 6.04 -9.23
C THR A 90 6.38 6.20 -9.26
N ASP A 91 6.89 7.12 -10.09
CA ASP A 91 8.33 7.35 -10.19
C ASP A 91 8.91 7.89 -8.88
N ILE A 92 8.22 8.84 -8.25
CA ILE A 92 8.60 9.43 -6.96
C ILE A 92 8.74 8.35 -5.88
N VAL A 93 7.72 7.50 -5.71
CA VAL A 93 7.69 6.47 -4.68
C VAL A 93 8.78 5.42 -4.90
N VAL A 94 9.03 5.01 -6.14
CA VAL A 94 10.07 4.02 -6.43
C VAL A 94 11.46 4.60 -6.17
N ASP A 95 11.72 5.84 -6.60
CA ASP A 95 13.02 6.48 -6.40
C ASP A 95 13.32 6.74 -4.92
N ASP A 96 12.29 7.02 -4.13
CA ASP A 96 12.38 7.21 -2.68
C ASP A 96 12.71 5.91 -1.94
N ILE A 97 11.98 4.83 -2.25
CA ILE A 97 12.25 3.49 -1.69
C ILE A 97 13.66 3.01 -2.07
N LEU A 98 14.11 3.26 -3.30
CA LEU A 98 15.47 2.93 -3.72
C LEU A 98 16.53 3.76 -3.01
N ALA A 99 16.23 5.00 -2.62
CA ALA A 99 17.17 5.86 -1.90
C ALA A 99 17.41 5.39 -0.46
N ILE A 100 16.38 4.84 0.21
CA ILE A 100 16.48 4.33 1.59
C ILE A 100 16.92 2.87 1.66
N ASN A 101 16.99 2.16 0.53
CA ASN A 101 17.30 0.74 0.50
C ASN A 101 18.79 0.49 0.74
N GLU A 102 19.14 0.17 1.99
CA GLU A 102 20.48 -0.26 2.37
C GLU A 102 20.64 -1.78 2.28
N ALA A 103 21.70 -2.26 1.62
CA ALA A 103 21.96 -3.68 1.47
C ALA A 103 22.06 -4.39 2.83
N GLY A 104 21.23 -5.42 3.04
CA GLY A 104 21.24 -6.25 4.24
C GLY A 104 20.46 -5.68 5.44
N LYS A 105 19.80 -4.52 5.29
CA LYS A 105 18.88 -3.98 6.30
C LYS A 105 17.43 -4.04 5.81
N PRO A 106 16.46 -4.25 6.72
CA PRO A 106 15.06 -4.05 6.37
C PRO A 106 14.82 -2.57 6.07
N ILE A 107 13.91 -2.31 5.14
CA ILE A 107 13.52 -0.95 4.76
C ILE A 107 12.82 -0.28 5.95
N ASP A 108 13.32 0.89 6.37
CA ASP A 108 12.70 1.73 7.41
C ASP A 108 11.87 2.84 6.77
N LEU A 109 10.55 2.73 6.90
CA LEU A 109 9.61 3.71 6.34
C LEU A 109 9.60 5.04 7.10
N ASN A 110 10.21 5.11 8.29
CA ASN A 110 10.34 6.39 9.02
C ASN A 110 11.36 7.34 8.37
N MET A 111 12.19 6.84 7.44
CA MET A 111 13.11 7.65 6.65
C MET A 111 12.41 8.43 5.52
N VAL A 112 11.13 8.12 5.26
CA VAL A 112 10.30 8.76 4.24
C VAL A 112 9.28 9.64 4.93
N GLU A 113 9.41 10.95 4.74
CA GLU A 113 8.47 11.93 5.27
C GLU A 113 7.58 12.49 4.15
N ILE A 114 6.26 12.48 4.38
CA ILE A 114 5.28 13.06 3.46
C ILE A 114 4.90 14.45 3.97
N MET A 115 5.23 15.48 3.19
CA MET A 115 4.91 16.88 3.50
C MET A 115 3.84 17.41 2.55
N GLU A 116 2.74 17.90 3.11
CA GLU A 116 1.62 18.45 2.36
C GLU A 116 1.75 19.97 2.22
N MET A 117 1.51 20.48 1.01
CA MET A 117 1.57 21.90 0.71
C MET A 117 0.18 22.40 0.28
N GLN A 118 -0.44 23.26 1.09
CA GLN A 118 -1.83 23.72 0.87
C GLN A 118 -2.04 24.54 -0.42
N HIS A 119 -0.97 25.13 -0.97
CA HIS A 119 -1.07 26.08 -2.09
C HIS A 119 -0.62 25.49 -3.43
N ARG A 120 -0.52 24.16 -3.53
CA ARG A 120 0.00 23.44 -4.71
C ARG A 120 -1.00 22.40 -5.19
N THR A 121 -0.83 21.98 -6.44
CA THR A 121 -1.63 20.92 -7.03
C THR A 121 -0.95 19.56 -6.83
N GLU A 122 -1.72 18.47 -6.95
CA GLU A 122 -1.18 17.11 -6.85
C GLU A 122 -0.06 16.84 -7.87
N ALA A 123 -0.14 17.47 -9.04
CA ALA A 123 0.86 17.39 -10.10
C ALA A 123 2.21 18.06 -9.75
N ASP A 124 2.24 18.95 -8.74
CA ASP A 124 3.46 19.63 -8.27
C ASP A 124 4.25 18.77 -7.26
N SER A 125 3.76 17.58 -6.92
CA SER A 125 4.42 16.67 -5.98
C SER A 125 5.82 16.30 -6.49
N ARG A 126 6.81 16.32 -5.60
CA ARG A 126 8.21 16.03 -5.95
C ARG A 126 8.94 15.33 -4.83
N LEU A 127 9.93 14.53 -5.19
CA LEU A 127 10.88 13.94 -4.26
C LEU A 127 11.93 14.99 -3.85
N VAL A 128 12.14 15.18 -2.55
CA VAL A 128 13.26 15.94 -2.00
C VAL A 128 14.21 14.96 -1.33
N ARG A 129 15.45 14.86 -1.83
CA ARG A 129 16.50 14.01 -1.24
C ARG A 129 17.11 14.70 -0.01
N GLY A 130 16.31 14.83 1.03
CA GLY A 130 16.65 15.55 2.25
C GLY A 130 15.40 15.81 3.09
N ILE A 131 15.52 16.68 4.09
CA ILE A 131 14.43 17.01 5.00
C ILE A 131 13.84 18.36 4.60
N VAL A 132 12.50 18.44 4.58
CA VAL A 132 11.77 19.69 4.37
C VAL A 132 11.27 20.19 5.72
N LEU A 133 11.64 21.41 6.08
CA LEU A 133 11.20 22.04 7.33
C LEU A 133 9.97 22.92 7.09
N ASN A 134 8.96 22.76 7.94
CA ASN A 134 7.69 23.47 7.83
C ASN A 134 7.78 24.99 8.08
N HIS A 135 8.84 25.45 8.73
CA HIS A 135 9.04 26.85 9.07
C HIS A 135 10.36 27.35 8.50
N GLY A 136 10.31 28.51 7.84
CA GLY A 136 11.49 29.21 7.33
C GLY A 136 12.11 30.13 8.38
N ALA A 137 13.15 30.84 7.97
CA ALA A 137 13.82 31.83 8.80
C ALA A 137 12.87 32.97 9.21
N HIS A 138 12.74 33.20 10.53
CA HIS A 138 11.85 34.23 11.07
C HIS A 138 12.42 35.65 10.98
N HIS A 139 13.75 35.80 11.06
CA HIS A 139 14.39 37.11 11.05
C HIS A 139 14.85 37.49 9.64
N PRO A 140 14.59 38.72 9.15
CA PRO A 140 14.95 39.12 7.79
C PRO A 140 16.46 39.08 7.51
N SER A 141 17.29 39.23 8.55
CA SER A 141 18.76 39.14 8.45
C SER A 141 19.32 37.71 8.51
N MET A 142 18.48 36.68 8.72
CA MET A 142 18.95 35.30 8.61
C MET A 142 19.22 34.95 7.14
N PRO A 143 20.27 34.17 6.85
CA PRO A 143 20.57 33.71 5.49
C PRO A 143 19.41 32.88 4.95
N LYS A 144 18.92 33.25 3.76
CA LYS A 144 17.77 32.60 3.09
C LYS A 144 18.18 31.43 2.20
N ALA A 145 19.47 31.27 1.94
CA ALA A 145 20.08 30.15 1.26
C ALA A 145 21.38 29.79 1.98
N LEU A 146 21.65 28.49 2.10
CA LEU A 146 22.92 27.93 2.58
C LEU A 146 23.74 27.49 1.38
#